data_AF-A0A834XZJ5-F1
#
_entry.id   AF-A0A834XZJ5-F1
#
_cell.length_a   1.000
_cell.length_b   1.000
_cell.length_c   1.000
_cell.angle_alpha   90.00
_cell.angle_beta   90.00
_cell.angle_gamma   90.00
#
_symmetry.space_group_name_H-M   'P 1'
#
loop_
_entity.id
_entity.type
_entity.pdbx_description
1 polymer ?
#
loop_
_entity_poly.entity_id
_entity_poly.type
_entity_poly.pdbx_seq_one_letter_code
_entity_poly.pdbx_strand_id
1 'polypeptide(L)'
;MSQLLLKNLSNSIWHAFNALKVDQQKDVVAKSKLKVLTANIGTIMDLYGVEKGLDHYKSTSYLTFKQYILYLQKEIFSTITDSTPAKTCRLYENKIEDICWILCRKMFVERQNPIFNDDCVYKLFRIFCLLGEIQSIQKTITLNNDDDDGNDDDDIVMMIIVTMHSDEVAKIASHIVSSVGLEWDSVDFTLLSSSIGGTFKFSTFLAVLESKYCGDNNEINNIAITESIQDLYQIYIEDVLKKGYLMKKGFILPTFKYFWFVLKPGELLYYKDLQQKEPSGIINLNLNCWADIALTTSHLSSSTSTSTVGCRFVLSTPEHKNIDLIADDHKGRLQWLAALKIAIQYANEKITYQRTIVNKRKSLRLAIKKQQTDITHELNYERQARIAAEIKTSKLEEITREEHERVKELEIIRKNLEILLVEEKQALKDEEIVRALQARVLTEEWEKLEQLEKLQYQQQKLLEIEKLKTREYENKQADNDKQLNDAKKRLAQLEYERDKLDNELDLARKKIQHNYIFNLQNIPTTSTIEQQQQQDKRHARMRRTQSLIPMTKNN
;
A
#
# COMPACT_ATOMS: atom_id res chain seq x y z
N MET A 1 -40.05 5.73 30.93
CA MET A 1 -40.98 6.25 29.90
C MET A 1 -40.46 7.53 29.23
N SER A 2 -40.13 8.60 29.97
CA SER A 2 -39.61 9.90 29.49
C SER A 2 -38.92 9.93 28.12
N GLN A 3 -37.81 9.20 27.95
CA GLN A 3 -37.03 9.16 26.70
C GLN A 3 -37.82 8.68 25.47
N LEU A 4 -38.76 7.74 25.65
CA LEU A 4 -39.61 7.24 24.57
C LEU A 4 -40.58 8.34 24.08
N LEU A 5 -41.21 9.06 25.01
CA LEU A 5 -42.13 10.16 24.66
C LEU A 5 -41.41 11.27 23.90
N LEU A 6 -40.26 11.72 24.41
CA LEU A 6 -39.44 12.73 23.73
C LEU A 6 -38.92 12.24 22.37
N LYS A 7 -38.53 10.96 22.24
CA LYS A 7 -38.16 10.36 20.95
C LYS A 7 -39.32 10.42 19.95
N ASN A 8 -40.54 10.13 20.38
CA ASN A 8 -41.73 10.17 19.52
C ASN A 8 -42.02 11.61 19.06
N LEU A 9 -41.91 12.58 19.98
CA LEU A 9 -42.16 14.01 19.72
C LEU A 9 -41.01 14.76 19.03
N SER A 10 -39.82 14.16 18.91
CA SER A 10 -38.64 14.84 18.35
C SER A 10 -38.88 15.42 16.95
N ASN A 11 -39.65 14.74 16.10
CA ASN A 11 -39.92 15.18 14.74
C ASN A 11 -40.83 16.43 14.69
N SER A 12 -41.94 16.41 15.44
CA SER A 12 -42.89 17.54 15.50
C SER A 12 -42.28 18.75 16.21
N ILE A 13 -41.54 18.53 17.30
CA ILE A 13 -40.78 19.59 17.99
C ILE A 13 -39.70 20.17 17.06
N TRP A 14 -39.07 19.38 16.18
CA TRP A 14 -38.13 19.92 15.17
C TRP A 14 -38.83 20.86 14.19
N HIS A 15 -40.02 20.51 13.68
CA HIS A 15 -40.78 21.38 12.79
C HIS A 15 -41.18 22.70 13.48
N ALA A 16 -41.61 22.66 14.73
CA ALA A 16 -41.91 23.85 15.53
C ALA A 16 -40.66 24.71 15.80
N PHE A 17 -39.54 24.09 16.17
CA PHE A 17 -38.24 24.76 16.34
C PHE A 17 -37.78 25.43 15.04
N ASN A 18 -37.87 24.73 13.90
CA ASN A 18 -37.46 25.26 12.60
C ASN A 18 -38.33 26.45 12.16
N ALA A 19 -39.64 26.44 12.45
CA ALA A 19 -40.53 27.58 12.20
C ALA A 19 -40.22 28.81 13.07
N LEU A 20 -39.54 28.64 14.22
CA LEU A 20 -39.11 29.73 15.09
C LEU A 20 -37.77 30.36 14.69
N LYS A 21 -37.05 29.84 13.68
CA LYS A 21 -35.82 30.49 13.21
C LYS A 21 -36.05 31.94 12.76
N VAL A 22 -35.01 32.76 12.83
CA VAL A 22 -35.01 34.15 12.32
C VAL A 22 -34.28 34.21 10.98
N ASP A 23 -33.20 33.45 10.89
CA ASP A 23 -32.33 33.30 9.73
C ASP A 23 -32.37 31.82 9.31
N GLN A 24 -32.53 31.55 8.00
CA GLN A 24 -32.58 30.19 7.48
C GLN A 24 -31.19 29.55 7.36
N GLN A 25 -30.12 30.35 7.34
CA GLN A 25 -28.74 29.85 7.22
C GLN A 25 -28.19 29.31 8.55
N LYS A 26 -28.73 29.76 9.69
CA LYS A 26 -28.22 29.42 11.04
C LYS A 26 -29.15 28.41 11.73
N ASP A 27 -28.64 27.24 12.11
CA ASP A 27 -29.42 26.17 12.75
C ASP A 27 -29.67 26.39 14.26
N VAL A 28 -29.97 27.64 14.64
CA VAL A 28 -30.20 28.08 16.02
C VAL A 28 -31.46 28.95 16.14
N VAL A 29 -32.07 28.93 17.32
CA VAL A 29 -33.23 29.77 17.66
C VAL A 29 -32.94 30.55 18.94
N ALA A 30 -33.37 31.81 18.98
CA ALA A 30 -33.23 32.66 20.16
C ALA A 30 -34.06 32.12 21.33
N LYS A 31 -33.49 32.10 22.54
CA LYS A 31 -34.16 31.64 23.78
C LYS A 31 -35.54 32.27 23.97
N SER A 32 -35.67 33.58 23.69
CA SER A 32 -36.93 34.34 23.80
C SER A 32 -38.09 33.74 22.99
N LYS A 33 -37.84 33.23 21.79
CA LYS A 33 -38.84 32.51 20.99
C LYS A 33 -39.15 31.13 21.56
N LEU A 34 -38.12 30.40 22.00
CA LEU A 34 -38.27 29.06 22.59
C LEU A 34 -39.06 29.06 23.89
N LYS A 35 -39.08 30.18 24.65
CA LYS A 35 -39.91 30.31 25.86
C LYS A 35 -41.38 30.02 25.62
N VAL A 36 -41.96 30.51 24.51
CA VAL A 36 -43.39 30.32 24.22
C VAL A 36 -43.73 28.85 24.00
N LEU A 37 -42.94 28.14 23.19
CA LEU A 37 -43.09 26.69 22.98
C LEU A 37 -42.87 25.91 24.30
N THR A 38 -41.89 26.31 25.10
CA THR A 38 -41.53 25.65 26.36
C THR A 38 -42.61 25.82 27.43
N ALA A 39 -43.17 27.03 27.57
CA ALA A 39 -44.29 27.29 28.47
C ALA A 39 -45.53 26.49 28.06
N ASN A 40 -45.85 26.45 26.76
CA ASN A 40 -46.98 25.69 26.23
C ASN A 40 -46.85 24.17 26.48
N ILE A 41 -45.67 23.59 26.24
CA ILE A 41 -45.40 22.17 26.55
C ILE A 41 -45.46 21.95 28.07
N GLY A 42 -44.91 22.86 28.87
CA GLY A 42 -45.00 22.82 30.33
C GLY A 42 -46.44 22.77 30.81
N THR A 43 -47.30 23.68 30.34
CA THR A 43 -48.73 23.74 30.70
C THR A 43 -49.50 22.49 30.28
N ILE A 44 -49.14 21.80 29.18
CA ILE A 44 -49.73 20.49 28.83
C ILE A 44 -49.44 19.41 29.88
N MET A 45 -48.30 19.53 30.57
CA MET A 45 -47.79 18.58 31.56
C MET A 45 -47.93 19.10 33.01
N ASP A 46 -48.71 20.16 33.24
CA ASP A 46 -48.90 20.86 34.53
C ASP A 46 -47.60 21.38 35.19
N LEU A 47 -46.60 21.74 34.35
CA LEU A 47 -45.33 22.33 34.76
C LEU A 47 -45.26 23.83 34.42
N TYR A 48 -45.19 24.66 35.45
CA TYR A 48 -45.26 26.12 35.35
C TYR A 48 -43.90 26.78 35.63
N GLY A 49 -43.51 27.80 34.85
CA GLY A 49 -42.26 28.52 35.04
C GLY A 49 -41.02 27.87 34.39
N VAL A 50 -41.18 26.70 33.77
CA VAL A 50 -40.10 25.98 33.05
C VAL A 50 -39.46 26.80 31.93
N GLU A 51 -40.17 27.77 31.37
CA GLU A 51 -39.64 28.71 30.37
C GLU A 51 -38.58 29.68 30.93
N LYS A 52 -38.52 29.88 32.24
CA LYS A 52 -37.52 30.75 32.91
C LYS A 52 -36.18 30.04 33.12
N GLY A 53 -36.17 28.71 33.14
CA GLY A 53 -34.93 27.92 33.19
C GLY A 53 -34.10 28.07 31.91
N LEU A 54 -34.72 28.41 30.76
CA LEU A 54 -34.03 28.67 29.51
C LEU A 54 -33.05 29.85 29.59
N ASP A 55 -33.31 30.88 30.41
CA ASP A 55 -32.40 32.01 30.53
C ASP A 55 -31.03 31.55 31.05
N HIS A 56 -31.06 30.74 32.12
CA HIS A 56 -29.91 30.17 32.81
C HIS A 56 -29.26 28.99 32.05
N TYR A 57 -29.99 28.36 31.13
CA TYR A 57 -29.49 27.22 30.36
C TYR A 57 -28.52 27.65 29.25
N LYS A 58 -27.21 27.44 29.48
CA LYS A 58 -26.07 27.87 28.63
C LYS A 58 -25.91 29.40 28.56
N SER A 59 -24.68 29.87 28.42
CA SER A 59 -24.37 31.31 28.36
C SER A 59 -24.79 32.01 27.07
N THR A 60 -25.17 31.25 26.02
CA THR A 60 -25.56 31.80 24.71
C THR A 60 -27.02 32.27 24.69
N SER A 61 -27.31 33.35 23.97
CA SER A 61 -28.68 33.84 23.74
C SER A 61 -29.50 32.96 22.77
N TYR A 62 -28.81 32.09 22.04
CA TYR A 62 -29.34 31.16 21.04
C TYR A 62 -29.04 29.72 21.43
N LEU A 63 -29.90 28.79 21.02
CA LEU A 63 -29.73 27.34 21.22
C LEU A 63 -29.87 26.59 19.89
N THR A 64 -29.09 25.53 19.69
CA THR A 64 -29.30 24.55 18.61
C THR A 64 -30.42 23.58 18.98
N PHE A 65 -31.00 22.89 17.99
CA PHE A 65 -32.05 21.89 18.24
C PHE A 65 -31.60 20.77 19.21
N LYS A 66 -30.36 20.29 19.10
CA LYS A 66 -29.76 19.32 20.03
C LYS A 66 -29.75 19.84 21.48
N GLN A 67 -29.36 21.09 21.68
CA GLN A 67 -29.36 21.72 23.02
C GLN A 67 -30.78 21.88 23.56
N TYR A 68 -31.75 22.27 22.71
CA TYR A 68 -33.14 22.45 23.13
C TYR A 68 -33.82 21.12 23.49
N ILE A 69 -33.61 20.05 22.72
CA ILE A 69 -34.12 18.70 23.07
C ILE A 69 -33.52 18.20 24.40
N LEU A 70 -32.22 18.42 24.64
CA LEU A 70 -31.58 18.08 25.92
C LEU A 70 -32.11 18.91 27.11
N TYR A 71 -32.57 20.13 26.87
CA TYR A 71 -33.26 20.94 27.88
C TYR A 71 -34.63 20.35 28.22
N LEU A 72 -35.47 20.13 27.20
CA LEU A 72 -36.80 19.52 27.37
C LEU A 72 -36.72 18.15 28.06
N GLN A 73 -35.69 17.34 27.75
CA GLN A 73 -35.47 16.04 28.39
C GLN A 73 -35.25 16.13 29.90
N LYS A 74 -34.62 17.21 30.39
CA LYS A 74 -34.22 17.38 31.79
C LYS A 74 -35.24 18.12 32.63
N GLU A 75 -35.81 19.21 32.11
CA GLU A 75 -36.68 20.09 32.89
C GLU A 75 -38.17 19.77 32.75
N ILE A 76 -38.57 19.09 31.66
CA ILE A 76 -39.98 18.78 31.37
C ILE A 76 -40.23 17.26 31.39
N PHE A 77 -39.61 16.52 30.48
CA PHE A 77 -39.91 15.09 30.30
C PHE A 77 -39.34 14.18 31.40
N SER A 78 -38.43 14.68 32.24
CA SER A 78 -37.89 13.97 33.41
C SER A 78 -38.97 13.52 34.41
N THR A 79 -40.07 14.25 34.48
CA THR A 79 -41.24 13.96 35.32
C THR A 79 -41.96 12.65 34.96
N ILE A 80 -41.76 12.11 33.76
CA ILE A 80 -42.51 10.96 33.23
C ILE A 80 -41.77 9.64 33.53
N THR A 81 -42.11 9.10 34.69
CA THR A 81 -41.66 7.80 35.22
C THR A 81 -42.29 6.61 34.47
N ASP A 82 -41.74 5.41 34.68
CA ASP A 82 -42.32 4.18 34.13
C ASP A 82 -43.65 3.72 34.76
N SER A 83 -44.12 4.41 35.81
CA SER A 83 -45.47 4.26 36.36
C SER A 83 -46.53 5.15 35.68
N THR A 84 -46.13 6.06 34.79
CA THR A 84 -47.09 6.91 34.05
C THR A 84 -47.89 6.05 33.05
N PRO A 85 -49.24 6.06 33.07
CA PRO A 85 -50.04 5.23 32.16
C PRO A 85 -49.82 5.55 30.68
N ALA A 86 -49.79 4.51 29.84
CA ALA A 86 -49.60 4.68 28.40
C ALA A 86 -50.70 5.53 27.74
N LYS A 87 -51.97 5.45 28.21
CA LYS A 87 -53.06 6.31 27.72
C LYS A 87 -52.79 7.81 28.03
N THR A 88 -52.22 8.13 29.19
CA THR A 88 -51.81 9.51 29.55
C THR A 88 -50.65 9.98 28.68
N CYS A 89 -49.66 9.13 28.42
CA CYS A 89 -48.56 9.47 27.52
C CYS A 89 -49.05 9.79 26.09
N ARG A 90 -50.00 9.00 25.56
CA ARG A 90 -50.64 9.27 24.25
C ARG A 90 -51.44 10.58 24.23
N LEU A 91 -52.05 10.98 25.36
CA LEU A 91 -52.71 12.29 25.48
C LEU A 91 -51.72 13.45 25.42
N TYR A 92 -50.55 13.31 26.07
CA TYR A 92 -49.46 14.30 25.95
C TYR A 92 -48.86 14.32 24.54
N GLU A 93 -48.70 13.17 23.87
CA GLU A 93 -48.28 13.13 22.46
C GLU A 93 -49.18 13.99 21.58
N ASN A 94 -50.49 13.72 21.56
CA ASN A 94 -51.44 14.47 20.75
C ASN A 94 -51.39 15.98 21.03
N LYS A 95 -51.54 16.39 22.30
CA LYS A 95 -51.55 17.81 22.68
C LYS A 95 -50.26 18.55 22.28
N ILE A 96 -49.09 17.91 22.42
CA ILE A 96 -47.81 18.54 22.07
C ILE A 96 -47.64 18.62 20.54
N GLU A 97 -48.07 17.59 19.80
CA GLU A 97 -48.05 17.63 18.33
C GLU A 97 -48.99 18.68 17.75
N ASP A 98 -50.14 18.93 18.38
CA ASP A 98 -51.07 19.99 18.00
C ASP A 98 -50.46 21.39 18.18
N ILE A 99 -49.80 21.66 19.31
CA ILE A 99 -49.09 22.94 19.52
C ILE A 99 -47.89 23.08 18.57
N CYS A 100 -47.17 21.98 18.30
CA CYS A 100 -46.09 22.01 17.31
C CYS A 100 -46.61 22.33 15.90
N TRP A 101 -47.76 21.78 15.51
CA TRP A 101 -48.43 22.11 14.25
C TRP A 101 -48.86 23.57 14.18
N ILE A 102 -49.50 24.12 15.23
CA ILE A 102 -49.95 25.52 15.24
C ILE A 102 -48.81 26.50 14.95
N LEU A 103 -47.59 26.21 15.43
CA LEU A 103 -46.40 27.03 15.17
C LEU A 103 -45.84 26.90 13.76
N CYS A 104 -45.93 25.73 13.12
CA CYS A 104 -45.34 25.49 11.79
C CYS A 104 -46.35 25.54 10.62
N ARG A 105 -47.67 25.49 10.89
CA ARG A 105 -48.77 25.44 9.90
C ARG A 105 -48.59 26.39 8.72
N LYS A 106 -48.22 27.65 8.97
CA LYS A 106 -48.03 28.67 7.93
C LYS A 106 -47.02 28.26 6.86
N MET A 107 -45.93 27.56 7.25
CA MET A 107 -44.90 27.08 6.31
C MET A 107 -45.40 26.03 5.31
N PHE A 108 -46.60 25.46 5.53
CA PHE A 108 -47.12 24.31 4.78
C PHE A 108 -48.54 24.51 4.23
N VAL A 109 -49.31 25.46 4.76
CA VAL A 109 -50.64 25.82 4.25
C VAL A 109 -50.56 26.86 3.13
N GLU A 110 -49.62 27.82 3.22
CA GLU A 110 -49.44 28.89 2.23
C GLU A 110 -48.75 28.35 0.95
N ARG A 111 -49.48 27.58 0.14
CA ARG A 111 -49.03 26.93 -1.11
C ARG A 111 -49.63 27.60 -2.34
N GLN A 112 -48.96 27.49 -3.50
CA GLN A 112 -49.38 28.13 -4.75
C GLN A 112 -50.69 27.54 -5.31
N ASN A 113 -50.74 26.21 -5.46
CA ASN A 113 -51.90 25.47 -5.97
C ASN A 113 -52.26 24.34 -5.00
N PRO A 114 -52.91 24.62 -3.86
CA PRO A 114 -53.28 23.60 -2.88
C PRO A 114 -54.46 22.75 -3.37
N ILE A 115 -54.29 21.43 -3.35
CA ILE A 115 -55.38 20.44 -3.49
C ILE A 115 -55.81 19.97 -2.10
N PHE A 116 -54.85 19.72 -1.19
CA PHE A 116 -55.17 19.32 0.18
C PHE A 116 -55.62 20.51 1.03
N ASN A 117 -56.81 20.40 1.62
CA ASN A 117 -57.30 21.32 2.65
C ASN A 117 -56.46 21.24 3.95
N ASP A 118 -56.54 22.25 4.80
CA ASP A 118 -55.75 22.37 6.05
C ASP A 118 -55.81 21.13 6.96
N ASP A 119 -56.97 20.47 7.03
CA ASP A 119 -57.18 19.26 7.83
C ASP A 119 -56.44 18.04 7.24
N CYS A 120 -56.48 17.86 5.92
CA CYS A 120 -55.70 16.85 5.22
C CYS A 120 -54.18 17.12 5.36
N VAL A 121 -53.75 18.38 5.25
CA VAL A 121 -52.34 18.75 5.44
C VAL A 121 -51.88 18.49 6.88
N TYR A 122 -52.72 18.79 7.88
CA TYR A 122 -52.46 18.45 9.29
C TYR A 122 -52.36 16.93 9.49
N LYS A 123 -53.28 16.13 8.95
CA LYS A 123 -53.25 14.66 9.03
C LYS A 123 -51.98 14.09 8.38
N LEU A 124 -51.63 14.57 7.19
CA LEU A 124 -50.38 14.24 6.51
C LEU A 124 -49.15 14.70 7.30
N PHE A 125 -49.19 15.82 8.01
CA PHE A 125 -48.12 16.28 8.90
C PHE A 125 -47.93 15.35 10.11
N ARG A 126 -49.02 14.91 10.76
CA ARG A 126 -48.96 13.93 11.86
C ARG A 126 -48.37 12.59 11.36
N ILE A 127 -48.81 12.10 10.20
CA ILE A 127 -48.28 10.89 9.54
C ILE A 127 -46.79 11.06 9.21
N PHE A 128 -46.39 12.19 8.62
CA PHE A 128 -44.99 12.50 8.32
C PHE A 128 -44.13 12.58 9.58
N CYS A 129 -44.67 13.11 10.69
CA CYS A 129 -43.96 13.12 11.99
C CYS A 129 -43.80 11.71 12.58
N LEU A 130 -44.72 10.77 12.32
CA LEU A 130 -44.57 9.38 12.73
C LEU A 130 -43.52 8.61 11.89
N LEU A 131 -43.56 8.79 10.57
CA LEU A 131 -42.79 8.01 9.59
C LEU A 131 -41.42 8.62 9.26
N GLY A 132 -41.27 9.92 9.51
CA GLY A 132 -40.08 10.71 9.21
C GLY A 132 -38.92 10.45 10.17
N GLU A 133 -37.75 10.89 9.73
CA GLU A 133 -36.48 10.64 10.40
C GLU A 133 -35.63 11.91 10.43
N ILE A 134 -35.16 12.26 11.63
CA ILE A 134 -34.12 13.26 11.80
C ILE A 134 -32.83 12.74 11.18
N GLN A 135 -32.30 13.49 10.21
CA GLN A 135 -30.98 13.35 9.65
C GLN A 135 -30.15 14.61 9.94
N SER A 136 -28.84 14.46 10.09
CA SER A 136 -27.89 15.58 10.10
C SER A 136 -27.20 15.66 8.74
N ILE A 137 -27.37 16.78 8.05
CA ILE A 137 -26.71 17.08 6.78
C ILE A 137 -25.51 17.98 7.08
N GLN A 138 -24.33 17.59 6.59
CA GLN A 138 -23.18 18.49 6.53
C GLN A 138 -23.44 19.57 5.48
N LYS A 139 -23.35 20.83 5.87
CA LYS A 139 -23.30 21.95 4.93
C LYS A 139 -22.02 22.73 5.19
N THR A 140 -21.05 22.58 4.30
CA THR A 140 -19.93 23.52 4.18
C THR A 140 -20.50 24.92 3.95
N ILE A 141 -20.08 25.89 4.76
CA ILE A 141 -20.36 27.31 4.52
C ILE A 141 -19.02 27.96 4.23
N THR A 142 -18.71 28.09 2.94
CA THR A 142 -17.65 28.99 2.48
C THR A 142 -18.05 30.40 2.88
N LEU A 143 -17.51 30.87 4.00
CA LEU A 143 -17.61 32.27 4.39
C LEU A 143 -16.67 33.04 3.48
N ASN A 144 -17.22 33.73 2.49
CA ASN A 144 -16.54 34.81 1.79
C ASN A 144 -16.32 35.95 2.78
N ASN A 145 -15.33 35.80 3.65
CA ASN A 145 -14.72 36.91 4.37
C ASN A 145 -13.78 37.57 3.36
N ASP A 146 -14.06 38.80 2.94
CA ASP A 146 -13.19 39.56 2.03
C ASP A 146 -11.92 40.12 2.76
N ASP A 147 -11.53 39.48 3.87
CA ASP A 147 -10.40 39.84 4.74
C ASP A 147 -9.23 38.87 4.52
N ASP A 148 -8.11 39.41 4.04
CA ASP A 148 -6.90 38.71 3.54
C ASP A 148 -6.03 38.12 4.66
N ASP A 149 -6.51 37.06 5.34
CA ASP A 149 -5.71 36.26 6.28
C ASP A 149 -5.99 34.74 6.09
N GLY A 150 -4.99 34.02 5.57
CA GLY A 150 -5.15 32.74 4.85
C GLY A 150 -5.42 31.49 5.69
N ASN A 151 -6.41 31.51 6.58
CA ASN A 151 -6.95 30.32 7.24
C ASN A 151 -8.28 29.92 6.59
N ASP A 152 -8.23 29.02 5.60
CA ASP A 152 -9.41 28.35 5.02
C ASP A 152 -10.02 27.32 6.00
N ASP A 153 -10.37 27.76 7.22
CA ASP A 153 -11.12 26.98 8.21
C ASP A 153 -12.60 26.90 7.76
N ASP A 154 -12.84 25.98 6.83
CA ASP A 154 -14.11 25.71 6.16
C ASP A 154 -15.16 25.21 7.18
N ASP A 155 -15.93 26.14 7.79
CA ASP A 155 -16.71 25.89 9.01
C ASP A 155 -17.92 24.97 8.76
N ILE A 156 -17.74 23.66 9.00
CA ILE A 156 -18.69 22.59 8.63
C ILE A 156 -19.93 22.60 9.55
N VAL A 157 -20.95 23.37 9.16
CA VAL A 157 -22.22 23.44 9.90
C VAL A 157 -23.06 22.17 9.72
N MET A 158 -23.32 21.50 10.83
CA MET A 158 -24.16 20.29 10.92
C MET A 158 -25.65 20.64 11.04
N MET A 159 -26.34 20.85 9.91
CA MET A 159 -27.76 21.18 9.87
C MET A 159 -28.64 19.96 10.16
N ILE A 160 -29.63 20.10 11.04
CA ILE A 160 -30.58 19.03 11.38
C ILE A 160 -31.88 19.19 10.60
N ILE A 161 -32.40 18.10 10.03
CA ILE A 161 -33.64 18.10 9.24
C ILE A 161 -34.46 16.81 9.40
N VAL A 162 -35.80 16.91 9.42
CA VAL A 162 -36.71 15.76 9.34
C VAL A 162 -37.04 15.44 7.89
N THR A 163 -36.89 14.17 7.51
CA THR A 163 -37.14 13.66 6.15
C THR A 163 -37.78 12.28 6.17
N MET A 164 -38.65 11.97 5.21
CA MET A 164 -39.30 10.65 5.07
C MET A 164 -38.66 9.85 3.92
N HIS A 165 -38.44 8.55 4.12
CA HIS A 165 -37.84 7.68 3.11
C HIS A 165 -38.82 7.37 1.96
N SER A 166 -38.30 7.17 0.74
CA SER A 166 -39.07 6.82 -0.46
C SER A 166 -40.08 5.70 -0.23
N ASP A 167 -39.67 4.58 0.41
CA ASP A 167 -40.56 3.46 0.74
C ASP A 167 -41.81 3.87 1.52
N GLU A 168 -41.73 4.87 2.40
CA GLU A 168 -42.85 5.29 3.24
C GLU A 168 -43.76 6.27 2.49
N VAL A 169 -43.17 7.15 1.66
CA VAL A 169 -43.91 7.98 0.67
C VAL A 169 -44.68 7.09 -0.31
N ALA A 170 -44.05 6.03 -0.85
CA ALA A 170 -44.66 5.09 -1.79
C ALA A 170 -45.93 4.44 -1.23
N LYS A 171 -45.96 4.08 0.06
CA LYS A 171 -47.13 3.46 0.72
C LYS A 171 -48.29 4.44 0.91
N ILE A 172 -48.00 5.73 1.08
CA ILE A 172 -49.03 6.77 1.18
C ILE A 172 -49.55 7.10 -0.22
N ALA A 173 -48.64 7.32 -1.17
CA ALA A 173 -48.98 7.65 -2.55
C ALA A 173 -49.79 6.54 -3.21
N SER A 174 -49.39 5.27 -3.06
CA SER A 174 -50.16 4.14 -3.63
C SER A 174 -51.55 3.98 -3.01
N HIS A 175 -51.73 4.32 -1.72
CA HIS A 175 -53.05 4.33 -1.07
C HIS A 175 -53.95 5.43 -1.65
N ILE A 176 -53.42 6.65 -1.81
CA ILE A 176 -54.15 7.79 -2.39
C ILE A 176 -54.51 7.49 -3.86
N VAL A 177 -53.54 7.06 -4.67
CA VAL A 177 -53.72 6.64 -6.07
C VAL A 177 -54.80 5.57 -6.20
N SER A 178 -54.73 4.50 -5.39
CA SER A 178 -55.74 3.42 -5.40
C SER A 178 -57.13 3.93 -5.00
N SER A 179 -57.23 4.86 -4.05
CA SER A 179 -58.52 5.43 -3.61
C SER A 179 -59.16 6.39 -4.62
N VAL A 180 -58.36 7.04 -5.47
CA VAL A 180 -58.84 7.87 -6.59
C VAL A 180 -59.18 7.00 -7.82
N GLY A 181 -58.91 5.69 -7.77
CA GLY A 181 -59.17 4.75 -8.87
C GLY A 181 -58.09 4.76 -9.96
N LEU A 182 -56.90 5.29 -9.66
CA LEU A 182 -55.74 5.32 -10.55
C LEU A 182 -54.84 4.10 -10.30
N GLU A 183 -54.03 3.73 -11.30
CA GLU A 183 -53.04 2.66 -11.18
C GLU A 183 -51.71 3.17 -10.60
N TRP A 184 -51.07 2.37 -9.73
CA TRP A 184 -49.81 2.74 -9.08
C TRP A 184 -48.59 2.29 -9.87
N ASP A 185 -47.97 3.22 -10.61
CA ASP A 185 -46.66 2.99 -11.22
C ASP A 185 -45.53 3.11 -10.17
N SER A 186 -45.07 1.94 -9.71
CA SER A 186 -43.94 1.82 -8.80
C SER A 186 -42.57 2.12 -9.44
N VAL A 187 -42.46 2.08 -10.78
CA VAL A 187 -41.23 2.35 -11.53
C VAL A 187 -41.04 3.86 -11.73
N ASP A 188 -42.08 4.60 -12.17
CA ASP A 188 -42.05 6.08 -12.24
C ASP A 188 -41.72 6.67 -10.86
N PHE A 189 -42.38 6.19 -9.79
CA PHE A 189 -42.05 6.63 -8.44
C PHE A 189 -40.61 6.31 -8.02
N THR A 190 -40.06 5.17 -8.43
CA THR A 190 -38.66 4.82 -8.11
C THR A 190 -37.68 5.75 -8.82
N LEU A 191 -37.93 6.11 -10.08
CA LEU A 191 -37.12 7.07 -10.84
C LEU A 191 -37.24 8.50 -10.26
N LEU A 192 -38.46 8.93 -9.96
CA LEU A 192 -38.75 10.23 -9.34
C LEU A 192 -38.09 10.35 -7.96
N SER A 193 -38.22 9.33 -7.11
CA SER A 193 -37.61 9.33 -5.77
C SER A 193 -36.08 9.26 -5.82
N SER A 194 -35.49 8.55 -6.78
CA SER A 194 -34.05 8.56 -7.03
C SER A 194 -33.55 9.95 -7.39
N SER A 195 -34.27 10.66 -8.27
CA SER A 195 -33.96 12.04 -8.69
C SER A 195 -34.05 13.06 -7.56
N ILE A 196 -34.86 12.78 -6.53
CA ILE A 196 -35.03 13.61 -5.32
C ILE A 196 -34.00 13.25 -4.22
N GLY A 197 -33.17 12.21 -4.42
CA GLY A 197 -32.18 11.74 -3.43
C GLY A 197 -32.75 10.79 -2.38
N GLY A 198 -33.80 10.03 -2.72
CA GLY A 198 -34.38 8.93 -1.93
C GLY A 198 -35.12 9.35 -0.65
N THR A 199 -35.06 10.62 -0.24
CA THR A 199 -35.66 11.13 0.99
C THR A 199 -36.33 12.48 0.80
N PHE A 200 -37.49 12.66 1.41
CA PHE A 200 -38.42 13.75 1.12
C PHE A 200 -38.58 14.67 2.35
N LYS A 201 -38.45 15.98 2.15
CA LYS A 201 -38.88 17.00 3.13
C LYS A 201 -40.41 17.09 3.10
N PHE A 202 -41.05 17.55 4.17
CA PHE A 202 -42.53 17.60 4.22
C PHE A 202 -43.16 18.41 3.08
N SER A 203 -42.56 19.56 2.72
CA SER A 203 -43.00 20.36 1.57
C SER A 203 -42.83 19.65 0.22
N THR A 204 -41.71 18.95 0.02
CA THR A 204 -41.47 18.13 -1.19
C THR A 204 -42.45 16.97 -1.27
N PHE A 205 -42.76 16.32 -0.14
CA PHE A 205 -43.73 15.24 -0.03
C PHE A 205 -45.15 15.71 -0.39
N LEU A 206 -45.62 16.83 0.17
CA LEU A 206 -46.90 17.43 -0.21
C LEU A 206 -46.94 17.77 -1.71
N ALA A 207 -45.94 18.50 -2.22
CA ALA A 207 -45.91 18.92 -3.62
C ALA A 207 -45.90 17.74 -4.61
N VAL A 208 -45.21 16.64 -4.28
CA VAL A 208 -45.21 15.42 -5.11
C VAL A 208 -46.55 14.70 -5.07
N LEU A 209 -47.21 14.62 -3.91
CA LEU A 209 -48.56 14.05 -3.84
C LEU A 209 -49.58 14.89 -4.63
N GLU A 210 -49.57 16.22 -4.45
CA GLU A 210 -50.50 17.14 -5.13
C GLU A 210 -50.29 17.17 -6.65
N SER A 211 -49.04 17.16 -7.13
CA SER A 211 -48.73 17.28 -8.57
C SER A 211 -48.80 15.99 -9.39
N LYS A 212 -48.75 14.80 -8.76
CA LYS A 212 -48.68 13.52 -9.47
C LYS A 212 -49.72 12.48 -9.06
N TYR A 213 -50.22 12.52 -7.83
CA TYR A 213 -50.91 11.38 -7.22
C TYR A 213 -52.34 11.68 -6.73
N CYS A 214 -52.87 12.86 -7.02
CA CYS A 214 -54.25 13.27 -6.73
C CYS A 214 -55.22 13.13 -7.93
N GLY A 215 -54.70 12.91 -9.15
CA GLY A 215 -55.52 12.93 -10.37
C GLY A 215 -56.05 14.33 -10.70
N ASP A 216 -57.12 14.39 -11.52
CA ASP A 216 -57.77 15.65 -11.87
C ASP A 216 -58.46 16.30 -10.67
N ASN A 217 -58.46 17.64 -10.60
CA ASN A 217 -59.07 18.40 -9.51
C ASN A 217 -60.60 18.50 -9.64
N ASN A 218 -61.27 17.36 -9.50
CA ASN A 218 -62.72 17.19 -9.55
C ASN A 218 -63.27 16.89 -8.14
N GLU A 219 -64.52 17.28 -7.86
CA GLU A 219 -65.13 17.11 -6.53
C GLU A 219 -65.10 15.64 -6.03
N ILE A 220 -65.34 14.67 -6.93
CA ILE A 220 -65.31 13.24 -6.62
C ILE A 220 -63.91 12.81 -6.15
N ASN A 221 -62.87 13.26 -6.85
CA ASN A 221 -61.48 12.95 -6.51
C ASN A 221 -61.10 13.62 -5.17
N ASN A 222 -61.51 14.87 -4.97
CA ASN A 222 -61.28 15.58 -3.71
C ASN A 222 -61.95 14.88 -2.51
N ILE A 223 -63.17 14.37 -2.66
CA ILE A 223 -63.85 13.56 -1.63
C ILE A 223 -63.05 12.27 -1.37
N ALA A 224 -62.69 11.51 -2.42
CA ALA A 224 -61.92 10.27 -2.29
C ALA A 224 -60.55 10.48 -1.60
N ILE A 225 -59.86 11.58 -1.95
CA ILE A 225 -58.61 12.01 -1.30
C ILE A 225 -58.82 12.29 0.19
N THR A 226 -59.86 13.04 0.56
CA THR A 226 -60.12 13.38 1.98
C THR A 226 -60.38 12.14 2.84
N GLU A 227 -61.17 11.18 2.34
CA GLU A 227 -61.42 9.92 3.05
C GLU A 227 -60.18 9.02 3.08
N SER A 228 -59.39 8.97 2.00
CA SER A 228 -58.13 8.22 1.94
C SER A 228 -57.09 8.74 2.94
N ILE A 229 -56.98 10.06 3.10
CA ILE A 229 -56.12 10.69 4.11
C ILE A 229 -56.67 10.47 5.51
N GLN A 230 -58.00 10.40 5.69
CA GLN A 230 -58.63 10.02 6.96
C GLN A 230 -58.34 8.56 7.33
N ASP A 231 -58.45 7.62 6.39
CA ASP A 231 -58.10 6.21 6.60
C ASP A 231 -56.61 6.05 6.90
N LEU A 232 -55.72 6.73 6.15
CA LEU A 232 -54.28 6.75 6.43
C LEU A 232 -53.97 7.30 7.84
N TYR A 233 -54.64 8.37 8.25
CA TYR A 233 -54.51 8.92 9.60
C TYR A 233 -54.98 7.93 10.67
N GLN A 234 -56.08 7.21 10.40
CA GLN A 234 -56.61 6.22 11.33
C GLN A 234 -55.76 4.96 11.42
N ILE A 235 -55.20 4.51 10.29
CA ILE A 235 -54.23 3.42 10.22
C ILE A 235 -52.98 3.79 11.02
N TYR A 236 -52.37 4.96 10.75
CA TYR A 236 -51.03 5.31 11.28
C TYR A 236 -51.04 5.98 12.66
N ILE A 237 -51.98 6.90 12.93
CA ILE A 237 -52.01 7.72 14.16
C ILE A 237 -53.02 7.18 15.18
N GLU A 238 -54.21 6.75 14.74
CA GLU A 238 -55.17 6.09 15.64
C GLU A 238 -54.92 4.58 15.86
N ASP A 239 -53.86 4.02 15.25
CA ASP A 239 -53.42 2.62 15.38
C ASP A 239 -54.52 1.60 14.95
N VAL A 240 -55.44 1.98 14.05
CA VAL A 240 -56.53 1.11 13.57
C VAL A 240 -55.98 -0.02 12.71
N LEU A 241 -56.32 -1.26 13.09
CA LEU A 241 -55.83 -2.47 12.46
C LEU A 241 -56.78 -3.01 11.38
N LYS A 242 -58.10 -2.88 11.63
CA LYS A 242 -59.15 -3.25 10.67
C LYS A 242 -60.46 -2.56 11.02
N LYS A 243 -61.22 -2.23 9.98
CA LYS A 243 -62.65 -1.91 10.04
C LYS A 243 -63.47 -2.87 9.17
N GLY A 244 -64.79 -2.83 9.33
CA GLY A 244 -65.75 -3.56 8.50
C GLY A 244 -67.04 -3.84 9.26
N TYR A 245 -68.05 -4.34 8.54
CA TYR A 245 -69.22 -4.91 9.18
C TYR A 245 -68.90 -6.31 9.76
N LEU A 246 -69.59 -6.66 10.83
CA LEU A 246 -69.73 -8.02 11.34
C LEU A 246 -71.15 -8.20 11.89
N MET A 247 -71.68 -9.41 11.82
CA MET A 247 -72.85 -9.78 12.62
C MET A 247 -72.39 -10.24 14.01
N LYS A 248 -72.86 -9.57 15.07
CA LYS A 248 -72.64 -9.97 16.47
C LYS A 248 -73.90 -10.59 17.06
N LYS A 249 -73.75 -11.72 17.74
CA LYS A 249 -74.82 -12.35 18.52
C LYS A 249 -75.12 -11.54 19.78
N GLY A 250 -76.40 -11.40 20.12
CA GLY A 250 -76.82 -10.83 21.41
C GLY A 250 -76.57 -11.80 22.57
N PHE A 251 -76.24 -11.25 23.74
CA PHE A 251 -76.10 -12.04 24.97
C PHE A 251 -77.46 -12.39 25.62
N ILE A 252 -78.40 -11.44 25.61
CA ILE A 252 -79.73 -11.59 26.22
C ILE A 252 -80.69 -12.33 25.27
N LEU A 253 -80.63 -12.01 23.97
CA LEU A 253 -81.37 -12.68 22.91
C LEU A 253 -80.36 -13.21 21.89
N PRO A 254 -80.37 -14.52 21.53
CA PRO A 254 -79.37 -15.13 20.65
C PRO A 254 -79.51 -14.75 19.16
N THR A 255 -80.16 -13.63 18.86
CA THR A 255 -80.25 -13.03 17.53
C THR A 255 -78.91 -12.42 17.11
N PHE A 256 -78.54 -12.60 15.84
CA PHE A 256 -77.43 -11.85 15.25
C PHE A 256 -77.89 -10.47 14.75
N LYS A 257 -77.08 -9.44 14.94
CA LYS A 257 -77.29 -8.08 14.42
C LYS A 257 -76.01 -7.56 13.79
N TYR A 258 -76.13 -6.87 12.65
CA TYR A 258 -75.01 -6.16 12.04
C TYR A 258 -74.59 -4.95 12.88
N PHE A 259 -73.29 -4.73 12.98
CA PHE A 259 -72.67 -3.52 13.50
C PHE A 259 -71.42 -3.20 12.68
N TRP A 260 -71.05 -1.92 12.62
CA TRP A 260 -69.75 -1.49 12.09
C TRP A 260 -68.69 -1.61 13.19
N PHE A 261 -67.65 -2.41 12.97
CA PHE A 261 -66.58 -2.64 13.94
C PHE A 261 -65.31 -1.87 13.58
N VAL A 262 -64.61 -1.38 14.61
CA VAL A 262 -63.30 -0.72 14.52
C VAL A 262 -62.36 -1.35 15.54
N LEU A 263 -61.27 -1.94 15.07
CA LEU A 263 -60.30 -2.66 15.91
C LEU A 263 -59.00 -1.86 16.08
N LYS A 264 -58.61 -1.66 17.34
CA LYS A 264 -57.34 -1.06 17.76
C LYS A 264 -56.63 -2.01 18.75
N PRO A 265 -55.31 -1.88 18.98
CA PRO A 265 -54.63 -2.62 20.03
C PRO A 265 -55.29 -2.37 21.41
N GLY A 266 -55.75 -3.45 22.04
CA GLY A 266 -56.41 -3.40 23.35
C GLY A 266 -57.91 -3.09 23.36
N GLU A 267 -58.54 -2.74 22.23
CA GLU A 267 -59.96 -2.40 22.19
C GLU A 267 -60.63 -2.65 20.83
N LEU A 268 -61.78 -3.34 20.85
CA LEU A 268 -62.66 -3.56 19.70
C LEU A 268 -63.96 -2.79 19.93
N LEU A 269 -64.12 -1.66 19.24
CA LEU A 269 -65.31 -0.82 19.31
C LEU A 269 -66.31 -1.27 18.25
N TYR A 270 -67.61 -1.10 18.53
CA TYR A 270 -68.65 -1.31 17.54
C TYR A 270 -69.75 -0.24 17.58
N TYR A 271 -70.27 0.10 16.41
CA TYR A 271 -71.19 1.20 16.14
C TYR A 271 -72.41 0.65 15.39
N LYS A 272 -73.56 1.35 15.45
CA LYS A 272 -74.74 0.97 14.66
C LYS A 272 -74.41 1.03 13.16
N ASP A 273 -73.84 2.15 12.74
CA ASP A 273 -73.65 2.53 11.34
C ASP A 273 -72.24 3.09 11.10
N LEU A 274 -71.84 3.19 9.82
CA LEU A 274 -70.60 3.81 9.34
C LEU A 274 -70.31 5.20 9.92
N GLN A 275 -71.35 5.96 10.32
CA GLN A 275 -71.20 7.34 10.85
C GLN A 275 -70.39 7.45 12.15
N GLN A 276 -70.11 6.34 12.85
CA GLN A 276 -69.19 6.24 14.01
C GLN A 276 -69.47 7.24 15.18
N LYS A 277 -70.65 7.87 15.23
CA LYS A 277 -71.03 8.94 16.18
C LYS A 277 -70.85 8.58 17.66
N GLU A 278 -71.43 7.46 18.07
CA GLU A 278 -71.35 6.93 19.44
C GLU A 278 -71.16 5.40 19.38
N PRO A 279 -70.26 4.81 20.18
CA PRO A 279 -70.08 3.36 20.21
C PRO A 279 -71.29 2.69 20.86
N SER A 280 -71.88 1.72 20.16
CA SER A 280 -72.87 0.76 20.69
C SER A 280 -72.27 -0.20 21.74
N GLY A 281 -70.94 -0.21 21.86
CA GLY A 281 -70.19 -0.90 22.92
C GLY A 281 -68.69 -0.94 22.60
N ILE A 282 -67.92 -1.30 23.62
CA ILE A 282 -66.47 -1.48 23.55
C ILE A 282 -66.16 -2.86 24.17
N ILE A 283 -65.38 -3.68 23.46
CA ILE A 283 -64.89 -4.96 23.96
C ILE A 283 -63.40 -4.78 24.26
N ASN A 284 -63.04 -4.82 25.55
CA ASN A 284 -61.66 -4.70 25.97
C ASN A 284 -60.86 -5.97 25.57
N LEU A 285 -59.69 -5.77 24.97
CA LEU A 285 -58.78 -6.84 24.58
C LEU A 285 -57.53 -6.79 25.47
N ASN A 286 -57.04 -7.95 25.88
CA ASN A 286 -55.78 -8.12 26.60
C ASN A 286 -55.17 -9.48 26.25
N LEU A 287 -53.98 -9.78 26.79
CA LEU A 287 -53.22 -11.00 26.50
C LEU A 287 -53.94 -12.32 26.88
N ASN A 288 -55.03 -12.26 27.66
CA ASN A 288 -55.84 -13.42 28.03
C ASN A 288 -57.05 -13.62 27.09
N CYS A 289 -57.30 -12.69 26.17
CA CYS A 289 -58.28 -12.85 25.10
C CYS A 289 -57.71 -13.73 23.98
N TRP A 290 -58.57 -14.45 23.27
CA TRP A 290 -58.20 -15.20 22.06
C TRP A 290 -59.34 -15.17 21.05
N ALA A 291 -59.01 -15.36 19.77
CA ALA A 291 -60.01 -15.48 18.71
C ALA A 291 -59.65 -16.63 17.77
N ASP A 292 -60.61 -17.47 17.43
CA ASP A 292 -60.42 -18.63 16.56
C ASP A 292 -61.70 -18.97 15.77
N ILE A 293 -61.58 -19.89 14.82
CA ILE A 293 -62.67 -20.42 14.01
C ILE A 293 -63.75 -21.05 14.91
N ALA A 294 -65.01 -20.75 14.62
CA ALA A 294 -66.14 -21.34 15.31
C ALA A 294 -66.34 -22.80 14.89
N LEU A 295 -65.62 -23.73 15.53
CA LEU A 295 -65.87 -25.16 15.39
C LEU A 295 -67.33 -25.47 15.73
N THR A 296 -68.04 -26.12 14.81
CA THR A 296 -69.47 -26.38 14.94
C THR A 296 -69.73 -27.48 15.97
N THR A 297 -69.96 -27.08 17.22
CA THR A 297 -70.60 -27.97 18.20
C THR A 297 -71.95 -28.44 17.64
N SER A 298 -72.19 -29.75 17.69
CA SER A 298 -73.08 -30.51 16.79
C SER A 298 -74.59 -30.26 16.92
N HIS A 299 -75.02 -29.16 17.54
CA HIS A 299 -76.41 -28.92 17.94
C HIS A 299 -76.89 -27.49 17.65
N LEU A 300 -76.90 -27.07 16.38
CA LEU A 300 -77.80 -26.01 15.93
C LEU A 300 -78.19 -26.10 14.45
N SER A 301 -79.49 -26.31 14.21
CA SER A 301 -80.28 -26.03 13.00
C SER A 301 -79.70 -26.33 11.60
N SER A 302 -80.36 -27.26 10.90
CA SER A 302 -80.17 -27.62 9.49
C SER A 302 -80.58 -26.54 8.46
N SER A 303 -80.50 -25.25 8.80
CA SER A 303 -80.97 -24.13 7.99
C SER A 303 -79.90 -23.06 7.67
N THR A 304 -78.75 -23.07 8.32
CA THR A 304 -77.60 -22.24 7.91
C THR A 304 -76.93 -22.79 6.66
N SER A 305 -76.85 -21.99 5.60
CA SER A 305 -76.15 -22.35 4.37
C SER A 305 -74.65 -22.55 4.61
N THR A 306 -74.04 -23.45 3.84
CA THR A 306 -72.63 -23.87 3.98
C THR A 306 -71.64 -22.70 3.90
N SER A 307 -71.95 -21.64 3.17
CA SER A 307 -71.17 -20.39 3.12
C SER A 307 -71.06 -19.70 4.47
N THR A 308 -72.16 -19.59 5.24
CA THR A 308 -72.16 -18.88 6.54
C THR A 308 -71.28 -19.54 7.59
N VAL A 309 -71.18 -20.88 7.57
CA VAL A 309 -70.28 -21.66 8.44
C VAL A 309 -68.81 -21.30 8.18
N GLY A 310 -68.46 -21.06 6.91
CA GLY A 310 -67.13 -20.59 6.49
C GLY A 310 -66.79 -19.16 6.94
N CYS A 311 -67.75 -18.39 7.46
CA CYS A 311 -67.55 -16.97 7.78
C CYS A 311 -67.66 -16.63 9.29
N ARG A 312 -68.06 -17.60 10.12
CA ARG A 312 -68.18 -17.46 11.58
C ARG A 312 -66.86 -17.72 12.33
N PHE A 313 -66.65 -16.96 13.40
CA PHE A 313 -65.56 -17.09 14.35
C PHE A 313 -66.02 -16.72 15.78
N VAL A 314 -65.21 -17.05 16.78
CA VAL A 314 -65.47 -16.70 18.19
C VAL A 314 -64.34 -15.83 18.71
N LEU A 315 -64.69 -14.76 19.44
CA LEU A 315 -63.78 -13.98 20.26
C LEU A 315 -64.07 -14.28 21.74
N SER A 316 -63.09 -14.80 22.47
CA SER A 316 -63.17 -15.02 23.91
C SER A 316 -62.44 -13.91 24.67
N THR A 317 -63.01 -13.48 25.78
CA THR A 317 -62.45 -12.44 26.65
C THR A 317 -62.71 -12.78 28.12
N PRO A 318 -61.93 -12.25 29.08
CA PRO A 318 -62.18 -12.49 30.51
C PRO A 318 -63.57 -12.03 31.00
N GLU A 319 -64.13 -10.99 30.38
CA GLU A 319 -65.45 -10.43 30.72
C GLU A 319 -66.60 -11.17 30.00
N HIS A 320 -66.36 -11.64 28.77
CA HIS A 320 -67.34 -12.34 27.95
C HIS A 320 -66.74 -13.66 27.44
N LYS A 321 -67.13 -14.78 28.05
CA LYS A 321 -66.56 -16.12 27.81
C LYS A 321 -66.45 -16.47 26.33
N ASN A 322 -67.49 -16.24 25.54
CA ASN A 322 -67.52 -16.42 24.08
C ASN A 322 -68.39 -15.34 23.44
N ILE A 323 -67.88 -14.67 22.41
CA ILE A 323 -68.61 -13.73 21.56
C ILE A 323 -68.66 -14.32 20.15
N ASP A 324 -69.85 -14.75 19.72
CA ASP A 324 -70.10 -15.21 18.35
C ASP A 324 -70.12 -14.03 17.36
N LEU A 325 -69.23 -14.08 16.37
CA LEU A 325 -69.09 -13.09 15.30
C LEU A 325 -69.13 -13.77 13.91
N ILE A 326 -69.75 -13.12 12.93
CA ILE A 326 -69.77 -13.57 11.53
C ILE A 326 -69.31 -12.43 10.64
N ALA A 327 -68.34 -12.70 9.76
CA ALA A 327 -67.92 -11.80 8.69
C ALA A 327 -68.76 -12.04 7.42
N ASP A 328 -68.68 -11.11 6.47
CA ASP A 328 -69.42 -11.19 5.20
C ASP A 328 -68.91 -12.35 4.31
N ASP A 329 -67.62 -12.69 4.41
CA ASP A 329 -67.00 -13.76 3.63
C ASP A 329 -65.82 -14.46 4.36
N HIS A 330 -65.30 -15.53 3.74
CA HIS A 330 -64.18 -16.32 4.27
C HIS A 330 -62.86 -15.52 4.37
N LYS A 331 -62.56 -14.66 3.39
CA LYS A 331 -61.38 -13.78 3.38
C LYS A 331 -61.49 -12.74 4.50
N GLY A 332 -62.67 -12.13 4.66
CA GLY A 332 -63.01 -11.23 5.75
C GLY A 332 -62.82 -11.87 7.12
N ARG A 333 -63.30 -13.11 7.32
CA ARG A 333 -63.04 -13.88 8.55
C ARG A 333 -61.55 -14.02 8.83
N LEU A 334 -60.76 -14.45 7.85
CA LEU A 334 -59.31 -14.62 8.02
C LEU A 334 -58.59 -13.29 8.33
N GLN A 335 -58.99 -12.19 7.67
CA GLN A 335 -58.48 -10.85 7.97
C GLN A 335 -58.84 -10.41 9.40
N TRP A 336 -60.07 -10.65 9.85
CA TRP A 336 -60.50 -10.32 11.21
C TRP A 336 -59.74 -11.13 12.27
N LEU A 337 -59.56 -12.44 12.07
CA LEU A 337 -58.75 -13.29 12.97
C LEU A 337 -57.27 -12.84 13.02
N ALA A 338 -56.67 -12.54 11.87
CA ALA A 338 -55.30 -12.04 11.79
C ALA A 338 -55.14 -10.67 12.50
N ALA A 339 -56.06 -9.74 12.28
CA ALA A 339 -56.05 -8.43 12.92
C ALA A 339 -56.31 -8.53 14.43
N LEU A 340 -57.23 -9.40 14.87
CA LEU A 340 -57.49 -9.66 16.30
C LEU A 340 -56.27 -10.22 17.02
N LYS A 341 -55.54 -11.16 16.39
CA LYS A 341 -54.29 -11.70 16.95
C LYS A 341 -53.26 -10.59 17.19
N ILE A 342 -53.13 -9.64 16.26
CA ILE A 342 -52.27 -8.46 16.41
C ILE A 342 -52.80 -7.55 17.53
N ALA A 343 -54.09 -7.24 17.54
CA ALA A 343 -54.72 -6.35 18.54
C ALA A 343 -54.57 -6.86 19.98
N ILE A 344 -54.63 -8.17 20.15
CA ILE A 344 -54.42 -8.88 21.43
C ILE A 344 -52.94 -8.84 21.82
N GLN A 345 -52.03 -9.17 20.89
CA GLN A 345 -50.58 -9.15 21.15
C GLN A 345 -50.08 -7.77 21.59
N TYR A 346 -50.56 -6.69 20.97
CA TYR A 346 -50.13 -5.32 21.25
C TYR A 346 -51.02 -4.59 22.27
N ALA A 347 -51.95 -5.29 22.94
CA ALA A 347 -52.96 -4.67 23.82
C ALA A 347 -52.38 -3.86 24.98
N ASN A 348 -51.34 -4.37 25.63
CA ASN A 348 -50.68 -3.74 26.78
C ASN A 348 -49.37 -3.03 26.42
N GLU A 349 -49.05 -2.87 25.13
CA GLU A 349 -47.74 -2.38 24.70
C GLU A 349 -47.52 -0.88 24.93
N LYS A 350 -46.31 -0.54 25.37
CA LYS A 350 -45.88 0.86 25.62
C LYS A 350 -45.69 1.64 24.32
N ILE A 351 -45.44 0.96 23.21
CA ILE A 351 -45.27 1.53 21.86
C ILE A 351 -46.48 1.12 21.02
N THR A 352 -47.04 2.05 20.25
CA THR A 352 -48.12 1.77 19.29
C THR A 352 -47.68 0.75 18.23
N TYR A 353 -48.63 -0.02 17.70
CA TYR A 353 -48.36 -1.09 16.75
C TYR A 353 -47.65 -0.54 15.50
N GLN A 354 -48.18 0.51 14.90
CA GLN A 354 -47.59 1.14 13.72
C GLN A 354 -46.18 1.65 13.99
N ARG A 355 -45.99 2.36 15.12
CA ARG A 355 -44.68 2.88 15.52
C ARG A 355 -43.67 1.74 15.77
N THR A 356 -44.13 0.55 16.17
CA THR A 356 -43.28 -0.65 16.26
C THR A 356 -42.85 -1.15 14.88
N ILE A 357 -43.77 -1.24 13.89
CA ILE A 357 -43.39 -1.61 12.51
C ILE A 357 -42.44 -0.57 11.91
N VAL A 358 -42.72 0.72 12.10
CA VAL A 358 -41.88 1.84 11.61
C VAL A 358 -40.47 1.77 12.19
N ASN A 359 -40.32 1.58 13.51
CA ASN A 359 -39.01 1.36 14.12
C ASN A 359 -38.30 0.12 13.54
N LYS A 360 -39.02 -0.97 13.23
CA LYS A 360 -38.44 -2.15 12.56
C LYS A 360 -37.95 -1.84 11.14
N ARG A 361 -38.74 -1.11 10.33
CA ARG A 361 -38.34 -0.68 8.96
C ARG A 361 -37.14 0.28 8.99
N LYS A 362 -37.13 1.25 9.90
CA LYS A 362 -35.99 2.16 10.15
C LYS A 362 -34.74 1.39 10.59
N SER A 363 -34.86 0.45 11.52
CA SER A 363 -33.74 -0.37 11.98
C SER A 363 -33.12 -1.20 10.84
N LEU A 364 -33.95 -1.81 10.00
CA LEU A 364 -33.49 -2.54 8.81
C LEU A 364 -32.76 -1.63 7.82
N ARG A 365 -33.30 -0.45 7.50
CA ARG A 365 -32.66 0.52 6.59
C ARG A 365 -31.32 1.05 7.15
N LEU A 366 -31.22 1.25 8.47
CA LEU A 366 -29.96 1.63 9.13
C LEU A 366 -28.93 0.49 9.10
N ALA A 367 -29.35 -0.77 9.30
CA ALA A 367 -28.47 -1.93 9.23
C ALA A 367 -27.90 -2.13 7.81
N ILE A 368 -28.75 -2.03 6.78
CA ILE A 368 -28.33 -2.10 5.36
C ILE A 368 -27.36 -0.96 5.04
N LYS A 369 -27.68 0.29 5.43
CA LYS A 369 -26.79 1.44 5.19
C LYS A 369 -25.44 1.25 5.89
N LYS A 370 -25.41 0.74 7.12
CA LYS A 370 -24.15 0.44 7.84
C LYS A 370 -23.35 -0.65 7.12
N GLN A 371 -23.99 -1.76 6.74
CA GLN A 371 -23.32 -2.84 6.01
C GLN A 371 -22.72 -2.31 4.70
N GLN A 372 -23.43 -1.44 3.98
CA GLN A 372 -22.93 -0.83 2.76
C GLN A 372 -21.75 0.13 3.01
N THR A 373 -21.78 0.95 4.06
CA THR A 373 -20.62 1.79 4.43
C THR A 373 -19.42 0.94 4.83
N ASP A 374 -19.64 -0.10 5.67
CA ASP A 374 -18.59 -1.01 6.14
C ASP A 374 -17.89 -1.69 4.94
N ILE A 375 -18.67 -2.21 3.97
CA ILE A 375 -18.14 -2.78 2.71
C ILE A 375 -17.38 -1.74 1.88
N THR A 376 -17.86 -0.50 1.77
CA THR A 376 -17.11 0.54 1.03
C THR A 376 -15.82 0.96 1.73
N HIS A 377 -15.76 0.91 3.06
CA HIS A 377 -14.52 1.14 3.80
C HIS A 377 -13.53 -0.03 3.61
N GLU A 378 -14.00 -1.27 3.66
CA GLU A 378 -13.20 -2.47 3.39
C GLU A 378 -12.61 -2.48 1.98
N LEU A 379 -13.43 -2.22 0.94
CA LEU A 379 -12.97 -2.12 -0.45
C LEU A 379 -11.97 -0.98 -0.67
N ASN A 380 -12.17 0.17 -0.01
CA ASN A 380 -11.22 1.28 -0.09
C ASN A 380 -9.90 0.97 0.62
N TYR A 381 -9.93 0.29 1.76
CA TYR A 381 -8.74 -0.16 2.48
C TYR A 381 -7.98 -1.22 1.66
N GLU A 382 -8.68 -2.20 1.08
CA GLU A 382 -8.06 -3.19 0.19
C GLU A 382 -7.42 -2.54 -1.04
N ARG A 383 -8.10 -1.56 -1.65
CA ARG A 383 -7.56 -0.78 -2.78
C ARG A 383 -6.29 -0.02 -2.41
N GLN A 384 -6.25 0.62 -1.23
CA GLN A 384 -5.05 1.29 -0.72
C GLN A 384 -3.92 0.29 -0.43
N ALA A 385 -4.22 -0.88 0.17
CA ALA A 385 -3.25 -1.93 0.44
C ALA A 385 -2.65 -2.52 -0.85
N ARG A 386 -3.47 -2.73 -1.90
CA ARG A 386 -3.01 -3.18 -3.23
C ARG A 386 -2.05 -2.16 -3.86
N ILE A 387 -2.41 -0.87 -3.87
CA ILE A 387 -1.55 0.21 -4.40
C ILE A 387 -0.23 0.31 -3.62
N ALA A 388 -0.27 0.21 -2.29
CA ALA A 388 0.92 0.23 -1.45
C ALA A 388 1.83 -1.00 -1.67
N ALA A 389 1.25 -2.17 -1.96
CA ALA A 389 1.99 -3.37 -2.31
C ALA A 389 2.67 -3.25 -3.69
N GLU A 390 1.95 -2.75 -4.70
CA GLU A 390 2.44 -2.52 -6.07
C GLU A 390 3.61 -1.51 -6.10
N ILE A 391 3.49 -0.40 -5.36
CA ILE A 391 4.58 0.57 -5.19
C ILE A 391 5.79 -0.09 -4.48
N LYS A 392 5.56 -1.03 -3.57
CA LYS A 392 6.64 -1.75 -2.87
C LYS A 392 7.33 -2.79 -3.76
N THR A 393 6.59 -3.57 -4.56
CA THR A 393 7.20 -4.53 -5.49
C THR A 393 7.98 -3.81 -6.58
N SER A 394 7.43 -2.75 -7.17
CA SER A 394 8.11 -1.92 -8.17
C SER A 394 9.46 -1.38 -7.67
N LYS A 395 9.52 -0.88 -6.42
CA LYS A 395 10.78 -0.41 -5.81
C LYS A 395 11.77 -1.54 -5.52
N LEU A 396 11.30 -2.73 -5.17
CA LEU A 396 12.18 -3.90 -4.97
C LEU A 396 12.72 -4.44 -6.32
N GLU A 397 11.92 -4.40 -7.38
CA GLU A 397 12.34 -4.72 -8.75
C GLU A 397 13.33 -3.69 -9.33
N GLU A 398 13.26 -2.43 -8.89
CA GLU A 398 14.23 -1.39 -9.22
C GLU A 398 15.56 -1.60 -8.49
N ILE A 399 15.54 -1.80 -7.16
CA ILE A 399 16.74 -2.06 -6.35
C ILE A 399 17.47 -3.32 -6.83
N THR A 400 16.73 -4.43 -7.03
CA THR A 400 17.34 -5.69 -7.49
C THR A 400 17.90 -5.61 -8.92
N ARG A 401 17.39 -4.68 -9.75
CA ARG A 401 17.97 -4.37 -11.07
C ARG A 401 19.29 -3.62 -10.93
N GLU A 402 19.36 -2.59 -10.09
CA GLU A 402 20.63 -1.88 -9.82
C GLU A 402 21.69 -2.82 -9.23
N GLU A 403 21.31 -3.69 -8.28
CA GLU A 403 22.21 -4.68 -7.69
C GLU A 403 22.74 -5.64 -8.75
N HIS A 404 21.88 -6.12 -9.66
CA HIS A 404 22.27 -7.00 -10.76
C HIS A 404 23.18 -6.31 -11.79
N GLU A 405 23.04 -5.00 -11.99
CA GLU A 405 23.93 -4.20 -12.84
C GLU A 405 25.30 -3.97 -12.18
N ARG A 406 25.34 -3.56 -10.90
CA ARG A 406 26.58 -3.44 -10.11
C ARG A 406 27.36 -4.76 -10.06
N VAL A 407 26.68 -5.90 -9.94
CA VAL A 407 27.33 -7.23 -9.97
C VAL A 407 27.99 -7.50 -11.34
N LYS A 408 27.38 -7.10 -12.47
CA LYS A 408 28.00 -7.24 -13.80
C LYS A 408 29.24 -6.37 -13.95
N GLU A 409 29.18 -5.11 -13.50
CA GLU A 409 30.33 -4.20 -13.51
C GLU A 409 31.50 -4.78 -12.70
N LEU A 410 31.23 -5.26 -11.49
CA LEU A 410 32.22 -5.92 -10.64
C LEU A 410 32.78 -7.21 -11.27
N GLU A 411 31.96 -8.00 -11.98
CA GLU A 411 32.43 -9.20 -12.67
C GLU A 411 33.33 -8.86 -13.87
N ILE A 412 33.03 -7.79 -14.62
CA ILE A 412 33.88 -7.28 -15.71
C ILE A 412 35.21 -6.76 -15.14
N ILE A 413 35.18 -5.96 -14.08
CA ILE A 413 36.38 -5.44 -13.41
C ILE A 413 37.23 -6.60 -12.88
N ARG A 414 36.61 -7.60 -12.23
CA ARG A 414 37.31 -8.81 -11.75
C ARG A 414 38.00 -9.56 -12.88
N LYS A 415 37.36 -9.74 -14.05
CA LYS A 415 37.97 -10.39 -15.22
C LYS A 415 39.14 -9.59 -15.79
N ASN A 416 39.01 -8.27 -15.87
CA ASN A 416 40.09 -7.40 -16.35
C ASN A 416 41.30 -7.43 -15.40
N LEU A 417 41.08 -7.38 -14.08
CA LEU A 417 42.14 -7.52 -13.08
C LEU A 417 42.79 -8.91 -13.12
N GLU A 418 42.03 -9.97 -13.36
CA GLU A 418 42.56 -11.34 -13.49
C GLU A 418 43.45 -11.52 -14.72
N ILE A 419 43.13 -10.85 -15.84
CA ILE A 419 44.01 -10.76 -17.03
C ILE A 419 45.28 -9.99 -16.70
N LEU A 420 45.18 -8.77 -16.16
CA LEU A 420 46.33 -7.93 -15.82
C LEU A 420 47.30 -8.61 -14.83
N LEU A 421 46.78 -9.39 -13.88
CA LEU A 421 47.55 -10.17 -12.91
C LEU A 421 48.29 -11.35 -13.58
N VAL A 422 47.72 -11.95 -14.62
CA VAL A 422 48.42 -12.94 -15.45
C VAL A 422 49.50 -12.30 -16.30
N GLU A 423 49.25 -11.11 -16.87
CA GLU A 423 50.23 -10.34 -17.65
C GLU A 423 51.41 -9.89 -16.78
N GLU A 424 51.17 -9.35 -15.57
CA GLU A 424 52.20 -9.00 -14.59
C GLU A 424 53.05 -10.22 -14.21
N LYS A 425 52.41 -11.35 -13.90
CA LYS A 425 53.10 -12.61 -13.61
C LYS A 425 53.90 -13.17 -14.79
N GLN A 426 53.54 -12.83 -16.02
CA GLN A 426 54.30 -13.23 -17.19
C GLN A 426 55.49 -12.28 -17.40
N ALA A 427 55.28 -10.97 -17.33
CA ALA A 427 56.34 -9.97 -17.39
C ALA A 427 57.44 -10.19 -16.33
N LEU A 428 57.08 -10.57 -15.10
CA LEU A 428 58.03 -10.90 -14.05
C LEU A 428 58.89 -12.14 -14.37
N LYS A 429 58.33 -13.18 -15.01
CA LYS A 429 59.10 -14.34 -15.47
C LYS A 429 60.00 -13.98 -16.65
N ASP A 430 59.50 -13.18 -17.58
CA ASP A 430 60.26 -12.75 -18.75
C ASP A 430 61.43 -11.86 -18.33
N GLU A 431 61.26 -11.03 -17.28
CA GLU A 431 62.37 -10.30 -16.65
C GLU A 431 63.37 -11.25 -15.96
N GLU A 432 62.91 -12.26 -15.22
CA GLU A 432 63.78 -13.28 -14.61
C GLU A 432 64.60 -14.05 -15.67
N ILE A 433 63.97 -14.42 -16.80
CA ILE A 433 64.64 -15.04 -17.95
C ILE A 433 65.70 -14.08 -18.55
N VAL A 434 65.38 -12.79 -18.73
CA VAL A 434 66.34 -11.80 -19.24
C VAL A 434 67.52 -11.62 -18.28
N ARG A 435 67.28 -11.53 -16.95
CA ARG A 435 68.35 -11.46 -15.94
C ARG A 435 69.23 -12.72 -15.98
N ALA A 436 68.64 -13.91 -16.12
CA ALA A 436 69.39 -15.17 -16.22
C ALA A 436 70.23 -15.26 -17.51
N LEU A 437 69.70 -14.79 -18.64
CA LEU A 437 70.44 -14.71 -19.90
C LEU A 437 71.59 -13.69 -19.82
N GLN A 438 71.38 -12.54 -19.19
CA GLN A 438 72.44 -11.55 -18.95
C GLN A 438 73.56 -12.11 -18.08
N ALA A 439 73.23 -12.81 -16.97
CA ALA A 439 74.21 -13.47 -16.13
C ALA A 439 75.03 -14.52 -16.91
N ARG A 440 74.37 -15.29 -17.79
CA ARG A 440 75.03 -16.26 -18.66
C ARG A 440 75.99 -15.62 -19.67
N VAL A 441 75.56 -14.55 -20.36
CA VAL A 441 76.42 -13.82 -21.30
C VAL A 441 77.63 -13.23 -20.58
N LEU A 442 77.46 -12.71 -19.37
CA LEU A 442 78.58 -12.27 -18.54
C LEU A 442 79.56 -13.41 -18.23
N THR A 443 79.10 -14.61 -17.87
CA THR A 443 80.01 -15.76 -17.68
C THR A 443 80.72 -16.17 -18.96
N GLU A 444 80.04 -16.17 -20.11
CA GLU A 444 80.64 -16.52 -21.40
C GLU A 444 81.68 -15.48 -21.88
N GLU A 445 81.52 -14.20 -21.54
CA GLU A 445 82.56 -13.17 -21.76
C GLU A 445 83.73 -13.27 -20.76
N TRP A 446 83.47 -13.59 -19.48
CA TRP A 446 84.53 -13.85 -18.50
C TRP A 446 85.42 -15.04 -18.90
N GLU A 447 84.85 -16.13 -19.40
CA GLU A 447 85.61 -17.27 -19.93
C GLU A 447 86.49 -16.88 -21.13
N LYS A 448 85.99 -16.03 -22.04
CA LYS A 448 86.79 -15.51 -23.17
C LYS A 448 87.95 -14.64 -22.70
N LEU A 449 87.72 -13.78 -21.71
CA LEU A 449 88.77 -12.93 -21.12
C LEU A 449 89.87 -13.79 -20.45
N GLU A 450 89.49 -14.81 -19.68
CA GLU A 450 90.44 -15.74 -19.05
C GLU A 450 91.23 -16.56 -20.09
N GLN A 451 90.60 -16.96 -21.21
CA GLN A 451 91.28 -17.62 -22.33
C GLN A 451 92.28 -16.68 -23.03
N LEU A 452 91.91 -15.40 -23.25
CA LEU A 452 92.78 -14.40 -23.84
C LEU A 452 93.98 -14.08 -22.93
N GLU A 453 93.78 -13.95 -21.63
CA GLU A 453 94.86 -13.75 -20.65
C GLU A 453 95.85 -14.91 -20.65
N LYS A 454 95.36 -16.16 -20.62
CA LYS A 454 96.19 -17.37 -20.74
C LYS A 454 97.03 -17.38 -22.03
N LEU A 455 96.44 -16.95 -23.15
CA LEU A 455 97.11 -16.91 -24.46
C LEU A 455 98.16 -15.78 -24.51
N GLN A 456 97.85 -14.61 -23.95
CA GLN A 456 98.79 -13.49 -23.80
C GLN A 456 100.00 -13.86 -22.92
N TYR A 457 99.76 -14.55 -21.80
CA TYR A 457 100.84 -15.06 -20.93
C TYR A 457 101.73 -16.09 -21.65
N GLN A 458 101.14 -16.98 -22.46
CA GLN A 458 101.91 -17.90 -23.30
C GLN A 458 102.78 -17.16 -24.34
N GLN A 459 102.26 -16.12 -24.99
CA GLN A 459 103.04 -15.29 -25.92
C GLN A 459 104.21 -14.56 -25.23
N GLN A 460 103.97 -13.97 -24.05
CA GLN A 460 105.04 -13.33 -23.26
C GLN A 460 106.16 -14.31 -22.91
N LYS A 461 105.80 -15.52 -22.45
CA LYS A 461 106.78 -16.56 -22.11
C LYS A 461 107.60 -17.03 -23.33
N LEU A 462 107.00 -17.11 -24.51
CA LEU A 462 107.71 -17.42 -25.76
C LEU A 462 108.70 -16.30 -26.13
N LEU A 463 108.29 -15.03 -26.00
CA LEU A 463 109.14 -13.86 -26.23
C LEU A 463 110.33 -13.79 -25.27
N GLU A 464 110.18 -14.22 -24.00
CA GLU A 464 111.30 -14.32 -23.06
C GLU A 464 112.29 -15.42 -23.46
N ILE A 465 111.80 -16.59 -23.87
CA ILE A 465 112.63 -17.71 -24.37
C ILE A 465 113.40 -17.29 -25.62
N GLU A 466 112.79 -16.52 -26.52
CA GLU A 466 113.46 -15.98 -27.71
C GLU A 466 114.54 -14.95 -27.35
N LYS A 467 114.24 -13.98 -26.48
CA LYS A 467 115.23 -13.00 -25.98
C LYS A 467 116.43 -13.67 -25.30
N LEU A 468 116.21 -14.75 -24.54
CA LEU A 468 117.28 -15.54 -23.93
C LEU A 468 118.17 -16.20 -24.99
N LYS A 469 117.59 -16.79 -26.05
CA LYS A 469 118.36 -17.35 -27.17
C LYS A 469 119.20 -16.28 -27.87
N THR A 470 118.64 -15.11 -28.16
CA THR A 470 119.40 -14.01 -28.79
C THR A 470 120.63 -13.63 -27.95
N ARG A 471 120.45 -13.46 -26.64
CA ARG A 471 121.56 -13.19 -25.71
C ARG A 471 122.62 -14.30 -25.65
N GLU A 472 122.22 -15.56 -25.79
CA GLU A 472 123.19 -16.67 -25.95
C GLU A 472 123.99 -16.59 -27.26
N TYR A 473 123.37 -16.18 -28.37
CA TYR A 473 124.06 -16.02 -29.65
C TYR A 473 125.02 -14.83 -29.61
N GLU A 474 124.62 -13.70 -29.03
CA GLU A 474 125.49 -12.52 -28.81
C GLU A 474 126.76 -12.89 -28.03
N ASN A 475 126.64 -13.61 -26.92
CA ASN A 475 127.78 -14.10 -26.14
C ASN A 475 128.70 -15.03 -26.96
N LYS A 476 128.13 -15.99 -27.70
CA LYS A 476 128.91 -16.92 -28.55
C LYS A 476 129.64 -16.21 -29.70
N GLN A 477 129.12 -15.08 -30.18
CA GLN A 477 129.79 -14.26 -31.19
C GLN A 477 130.95 -13.47 -30.58
N ALA A 478 130.75 -12.85 -29.41
CA ALA A 478 131.80 -12.12 -28.70
C ALA A 478 133.02 -12.99 -28.34
N ASP A 479 132.80 -14.24 -27.91
CA ASP A 479 133.90 -15.17 -27.62
C ASP A 479 134.66 -15.65 -28.88
N ASN A 480 134.01 -15.70 -30.04
CA ASN A 480 134.67 -16.00 -31.32
C ASN A 480 135.55 -14.84 -31.80
N ASP A 481 135.05 -13.60 -31.74
CA ASP A 481 135.82 -12.40 -32.11
C ASP A 481 137.07 -12.23 -31.22
N LYS A 482 136.96 -12.61 -29.94
CA LYS A 482 138.06 -12.63 -28.99
C LYS A 482 139.16 -13.62 -29.39
N GLN A 483 138.79 -14.85 -29.75
CA GLN A 483 139.73 -15.87 -30.25
C GLN A 483 140.41 -15.45 -31.57
N LEU A 484 139.65 -14.85 -32.49
CA LEU A 484 140.18 -14.31 -33.76
C LEU A 484 141.23 -13.21 -33.53
N ASN A 485 141.03 -12.35 -32.52
CA ASN A 485 141.92 -11.24 -32.23
C ASN A 485 143.25 -11.69 -31.60
N ASP A 486 143.23 -12.68 -30.71
CA ASP A 486 144.45 -13.24 -30.12
C ASP A 486 145.25 -14.10 -31.12
N ALA A 487 144.58 -14.76 -32.07
CA ALA A 487 145.25 -15.41 -33.20
C ALA A 487 146.02 -14.41 -34.09
N LYS A 488 145.44 -13.23 -34.38
CA LYS A 488 146.09 -12.16 -35.17
C LYS A 488 147.37 -11.63 -34.49
N LYS A 489 147.34 -11.39 -33.17
CA LYS A 489 148.53 -10.96 -32.41
C LYS A 489 149.68 -11.98 -32.52
N ARG A 490 149.35 -13.27 -32.47
CA ARG A 490 150.34 -14.35 -32.52
C ARG A 490 151.01 -14.51 -33.89
N LEU A 491 150.32 -14.14 -34.98
CA LEU A 491 150.91 -14.05 -36.31
C LEU A 491 151.92 -12.91 -36.42
N ALA A 492 151.52 -11.69 -36.05
CA ALA A 492 152.39 -10.50 -36.12
C ALA A 492 153.70 -10.65 -35.33
N GLN A 493 153.67 -11.41 -34.23
CA GLN A 493 154.86 -11.70 -33.42
C GLN A 493 155.86 -12.63 -34.13
N LEU A 494 155.37 -13.59 -34.93
CA LEU A 494 156.23 -14.50 -35.71
C LEU A 494 156.83 -13.83 -36.95
N GLU A 495 156.12 -12.89 -37.57
CA GLU A 495 156.64 -12.12 -38.71
C GLU A 495 157.81 -11.21 -38.28
N TYR A 496 157.72 -10.60 -37.10
CA TYR A 496 158.82 -9.79 -36.52
C TYR A 496 160.07 -10.62 -36.20
N GLU A 497 159.91 -11.88 -35.78
CA GLU A 497 161.04 -12.78 -35.51
C GLU A 497 161.75 -13.24 -36.81
N ARG A 498 161.02 -13.43 -37.92
CA ARG A 498 161.61 -13.70 -39.25
C ARG A 498 162.51 -12.57 -39.70
N ASP A 499 161.98 -11.36 -39.77
CA ASP A 499 162.69 -10.21 -40.38
C ASP A 499 163.96 -9.82 -39.59
N LYS A 500 164.04 -10.18 -38.31
CA LYS A 500 165.27 -10.06 -37.53
C LYS A 500 166.35 -11.05 -37.97
N LEU A 501 166.00 -12.31 -38.21
CA LEU A 501 166.95 -13.38 -38.55
C LEU A 501 167.56 -13.23 -39.96
N ASP A 502 166.75 -12.82 -40.94
CA ASP A 502 167.25 -12.61 -42.32
C ASP A 502 168.29 -11.48 -42.39
N ASN A 503 168.15 -10.43 -41.56
CA ASN A 503 169.11 -9.33 -41.48
C ASN A 503 170.47 -9.75 -40.85
N GLU A 504 170.49 -10.70 -39.91
CA GLU A 504 171.74 -11.18 -39.29
C GLU A 504 172.57 -12.03 -40.28
N LEU A 505 171.91 -12.82 -41.14
CA LEU A 505 172.57 -13.66 -42.15
C LEU A 505 173.27 -12.87 -43.26
N ASP A 506 172.66 -11.80 -43.76
CA ASP A 506 173.21 -11.05 -44.90
C ASP A 506 174.41 -10.15 -44.51
N LEU A 507 174.48 -9.74 -43.24
CA LEU A 507 175.64 -9.07 -42.65
C LEU A 507 176.84 -10.01 -42.46
N ALA A 508 176.61 -11.29 -42.16
CA ALA A 508 177.67 -12.29 -42.06
C ALA A 508 178.33 -12.57 -43.43
N ARG A 509 177.53 -12.67 -44.50
CA ARG A 509 178.01 -12.97 -45.86
C ARG A 509 178.97 -11.93 -46.44
N LYS A 510 178.82 -10.65 -46.07
CA LYS A 510 179.60 -9.54 -46.63
C LYS A 510 180.99 -9.34 -46.00
N LYS A 511 181.38 -10.13 -44.98
CA LYS A 511 182.60 -9.90 -44.19
C LYS A 511 183.82 -10.77 -44.54
N ILE A 512 183.68 -11.81 -45.37
CA ILE A 512 184.76 -12.81 -45.60
C ILE A 512 185.05 -13.01 -47.09
N GLN A 513 185.28 -11.92 -47.82
CA GLN A 513 185.65 -11.97 -49.25
C GLN A 513 186.67 -10.88 -49.67
N HIS A 514 187.52 -10.41 -48.75
CA HIS A 514 188.50 -9.35 -49.04
C HIS A 514 189.89 -9.56 -48.39
N ASN A 515 190.40 -10.79 -48.38
CA ASN A 515 191.85 -11.00 -48.39
C ASN A 515 192.21 -12.34 -49.05
N TYR A 516 193.26 -12.31 -49.87
CA TYR A 516 193.80 -13.43 -50.66
C TYR A 516 195.33 -13.41 -50.46
N ILE A 517 195.99 -14.57 -50.52
CA ILE A 517 197.41 -14.79 -50.14
C ILE A 517 197.56 -14.81 -48.60
N PHE A 518 197.89 -15.94 -47.95
CA PHE A 518 199.19 -16.61 -48.07
C PHE A 518 199.14 -18.06 -47.56
N ASN A 519 199.65 -19.03 -48.36
CA ASN A 519 200.00 -20.41 -47.97
C ASN A 519 198.87 -21.30 -47.38
N LEU A 520 198.94 -22.64 -47.45
CA LEU A 520 199.49 -23.63 -48.40
C LEU A 520 199.03 -24.99 -47.86
N GLN A 521 199.12 -26.07 -48.66
CA GLN A 521 198.99 -27.47 -48.19
C GLN A 521 197.59 -27.90 -47.67
N ASN A 522 197.21 -29.19 -47.71
CA ASN A 522 197.44 -30.22 -48.72
C ASN A 522 196.51 -31.43 -48.44
N ILE A 523 196.38 -32.31 -49.44
CA ILE A 523 196.04 -33.75 -49.27
C ILE A 523 194.56 -34.04 -48.88
N PRO A 524 193.96 -35.17 -49.35
CA PRO A 524 192.60 -35.11 -49.92
C PRO A 524 191.63 -36.17 -49.33
N THR A 525 190.81 -36.79 -50.21
CA THR A 525 189.83 -37.88 -49.95
C THR A 525 188.53 -37.43 -49.26
N THR A 526 187.34 -37.98 -49.53
CA THR A 526 186.92 -38.90 -50.61
C THR A 526 185.43 -38.72 -50.95
N SER A 527 185.04 -39.36 -52.05
CA SER A 527 183.70 -39.76 -52.53
C SER A 527 182.73 -40.32 -51.45
N THR A 528 181.46 -40.68 -51.71
CA THR A 528 180.84 -41.30 -52.91
C THR A 528 179.30 -41.31 -52.76
N ILE A 529 178.58 -41.84 -53.77
CA ILE A 529 177.30 -42.60 -53.64
C ILE A 529 176.01 -41.81 -53.29
N GLU A 530 174.79 -42.23 -53.68
CA GLU A 530 174.28 -42.73 -54.98
C GLU A 530 172.74 -42.98 -54.88
N GLN A 531 172.09 -43.23 -56.03
CA GLN A 531 170.99 -44.18 -56.28
C GLN A 531 169.77 -44.40 -55.31
N GLN A 532 168.59 -44.49 -55.96
CA GLN A 532 167.51 -45.49 -55.76
C GLN A 532 166.64 -45.59 -54.47
N GLN A 533 165.32 -45.48 -54.71
CA GLN A 533 164.22 -46.42 -54.39
C GLN A 533 163.91 -46.96 -52.95
N GLN A 534 162.60 -46.86 -52.62
CA GLN A 534 161.71 -47.89 -52.02
C GLN A 534 161.61 -48.15 -50.48
N GLN A 535 160.32 -48.14 -50.05
CA GLN A 535 159.61 -49.05 -49.11
C GLN A 535 159.62 -48.90 -47.55
N ASP A 536 158.38 -48.96 -47.03
CA ASP A 536 157.86 -49.69 -45.84
C ASP A 536 157.98 -49.22 -44.36
N LYS A 537 156.81 -48.76 -43.86
CA LYS A 537 156.02 -49.28 -42.70
C LYS A 537 156.64 -49.40 -41.28
N ARG A 538 155.89 -48.93 -40.27
CA ARG A 538 155.16 -49.81 -39.29
C ARG A 538 154.17 -49.08 -38.35
N HIS A 539 153.39 -49.90 -37.62
CA HIS A 539 152.19 -49.61 -36.79
C HIS A 539 152.46 -48.80 -35.48
N ALA A 540 151.50 -48.37 -34.64
CA ALA A 540 150.09 -48.77 -34.38
C ALA A 540 149.25 -47.57 -33.85
N ARG A 541 147.95 -47.62 -33.43
CA ARG A 541 147.04 -48.71 -32.97
C ARG A 541 145.56 -48.24 -32.98
N MET A 542 144.61 -49.10 -33.42
CA MET A 542 143.15 -49.28 -33.06
C MET A 542 142.30 -48.12 -32.44
N ARG A 543 140.95 -48.00 -32.65
CA ARG A 543 139.89 -49.05 -32.78
C ARG A 543 138.50 -48.50 -33.24
N ARG A 544 137.77 -49.24 -34.11
CA ARG A 544 136.27 -49.34 -34.31
C ARG A 544 135.47 -48.06 -34.70
N THR A 545 134.51 -47.98 -35.65
CA THR A 545 133.38 -48.83 -36.17
C THR A 545 132.22 -48.98 -35.17
N GLN A 546 130.95 -48.64 -35.42
CA GLN A 546 129.96 -49.07 -36.45
C GLN A 546 128.67 -48.19 -36.36
N SER A 547 127.59 -48.31 -37.17
CA SER A 547 127.36 -48.51 -38.62
C SER A 547 125.84 -48.67 -38.93
N LEU A 548 125.37 -48.32 -40.15
CA LEU A 548 124.10 -48.75 -40.79
C LEU A 548 122.74 -48.12 -40.35
N ILE A 549 121.69 -48.52 -41.08
CA ILE A 549 120.49 -47.82 -41.63
C ILE A 549 119.51 -48.96 -42.11
N PRO A 550 118.15 -48.86 -42.29
CA PRO A 550 117.23 -47.68 -42.37
C PRO A 550 115.85 -47.75 -41.63
N MET A 551 115.05 -46.66 -41.74
CA MET A 551 113.58 -46.60 -41.94
C MET A 551 112.53 -47.02 -40.87
N THR A 552 111.29 -46.52 -41.11
CA THR A 552 109.95 -46.90 -40.58
C THR A 552 109.37 -46.16 -39.35
N LYS A 553 108.03 -46.26 -39.21
CA LYS A 553 107.12 -45.43 -38.38
C LYS A 553 106.76 -46.12 -37.05
N ASN A 554 106.26 -45.35 -36.07
CA ASN A 554 104.83 -45.39 -35.70
C ASN A 554 104.44 -44.36 -34.62
N ASN A 555 103.13 -44.11 -34.55
CA ASN A 555 102.38 -43.22 -33.64
C ASN A 555 102.64 -41.73 -33.81
#